data_AF-A0A9E3NU93-F1
#
_entry.id   AF-A0A9E3NU93-F1
#
_cell.length_a   1.000
_cell.length_b   1.000
_cell.length_c   1.000
_cell.angle_alpha   90.00
_cell.angle_beta   90.00
_cell.angle_gamma   90.00
#
_symmetry.space_group_name_H-M   'P 1'
#
loop_
_entity.id
_entity.type
_entity.pdbx_description
1 polymer ?
#
loop_
_entity_poly.entity_id
_entity_poly.type
_entity_poly.pdbx_seq_one_letter_code
_entity_poly.pdbx_strand_id
1 'polypeptide(L)'
;MLGSNLGCDPARDPNAPSRPLPSYAGRASELFDDTIEPAGVGLDFDKGYTPRADPVLRERAQVSDAILRVKVSTVTTKRDGPEAHYQLGLQTVEKLAGSHPPTEQFSVTINKTSESHGIMKNFESRLVGYPFVAFVREFVRPDGDREIHFHLAPDSKEVKSAVGDAILLGEVNK
;
A
#
# COMPACT_ATOMS: atom_id res chain seq x y z
N MET A 1 -4.32 -22.87 -49.67
CA MET A 1 -4.00 -21.68 -48.88
C MET A 1 -4.99 -21.61 -47.73
N LEU A 2 -4.56 -22.00 -46.53
CA LEU A 2 -5.42 -22.02 -45.35
C LEU A 2 -4.64 -21.44 -44.16
N GLY A 3 -5.19 -20.35 -43.63
CA GLY A 3 -5.22 -19.99 -42.21
C GLY A 3 -3.89 -19.75 -41.51
N SER A 4 -3.43 -18.49 -41.54
CA SER A 4 -2.55 -17.97 -40.49
C SER A 4 -3.32 -17.93 -39.16
N ASN A 5 -3.02 -18.85 -38.25
CA ASN A 5 -3.46 -18.76 -36.86
C ASN A 5 -2.72 -17.59 -36.20
N LEU A 6 -3.45 -16.50 -35.99
CA LEU A 6 -3.11 -15.44 -35.04
C LEU A 6 -3.07 -16.07 -33.64
N GLY A 7 -1.86 -16.42 -33.18
CA GLY A 7 -1.62 -16.77 -31.79
C GLY A 7 -1.80 -15.52 -30.94
N CYS A 8 -2.86 -15.49 -30.13
CA CYS A 8 -2.92 -14.60 -28.98
C CYS A 8 -1.80 -15.00 -28.03
N ASP A 9 -0.78 -14.15 -27.89
CA ASP A 9 0.07 -14.19 -26.70
C ASP A 9 -0.85 -13.93 -25.49
N PRO A 10 -0.95 -14.83 -24.50
CA PRO A 10 -1.64 -14.48 -23.27
C PRO A 10 -0.88 -13.32 -22.64
N ALA A 11 -1.56 -12.18 -22.49
CA ALA A 11 -1.02 -11.04 -21.77
C ALA A 11 -0.43 -11.53 -20.44
N ARG A 12 0.88 -11.36 -20.27
CA ARG A 12 1.61 -11.82 -19.09
C ARG A 12 0.92 -11.24 -17.86
N ASP A 13 0.40 -12.10 -16.98
CA ASP A 13 -0.20 -11.66 -15.72
C ASP A 13 0.84 -10.86 -14.93
N PRO A 14 0.61 -9.55 -14.67
CA PRO A 14 1.56 -8.73 -13.92
C PRO A 14 1.82 -9.28 -12.52
N ASN A 15 0.89 -10.06 -11.96
CA ASN A 15 0.99 -10.63 -10.62
C ASN A 15 1.28 -12.14 -10.63
N ALA A 16 1.85 -12.67 -11.71
CA ALA A 16 2.19 -14.08 -11.81
C ALA A 16 2.99 -14.57 -10.57
N PRO A 17 2.71 -15.79 -10.05
CA PRO A 17 3.43 -16.34 -8.89
C PRO A 17 4.96 -16.42 -9.09
N SER A 18 5.40 -16.50 -10.34
CA SER A 18 6.82 -16.52 -10.74
C SER A 18 7.49 -15.15 -10.77
N ARG A 19 6.76 -14.05 -10.53
CA ARG A 19 7.32 -12.69 -10.46
C ARG A 19 8.41 -12.64 -9.37
N PRO A 20 9.63 -12.19 -9.69
CA PRO A 20 10.67 -12.02 -8.67
C PRO A 20 10.27 -10.88 -7.73
N LEU A 21 10.35 -11.13 -6.42
CA LEU A 21 10.04 -10.14 -5.38
C LEU A 21 11.29 -9.81 -4.55
N PRO A 22 11.42 -8.56 -4.08
CA PRO A 22 12.46 -8.20 -3.12
C PRO A 22 12.19 -8.82 -1.76
N SER A 23 13.25 -8.98 -0.95
CA SER A 23 13.11 -9.24 0.47
C SER A 23 12.69 -7.99 1.23
N TYR A 24 11.91 -8.16 2.29
CA TYR A 24 11.52 -7.07 3.17
C TYR A 24 12.63 -6.78 4.19
N ALA A 25 13.56 -5.87 3.83
CA ALA A 25 14.67 -5.47 4.69
C ALA A 25 15.24 -4.08 4.33
N GLY A 26 15.92 -3.45 5.29
CA GLY A 26 16.66 -2.20 5.09
C GLY A 26 15.77 -1.07 4.59
N ARG A 27 16.13 -0.47 3.44
CA ARG A 27 15.37 0.64 2.87
C ARG A 27 13.92 0.28 2.55
N ALA A 28 13.64 -0.98 2.19
CA ALA A 28 12.27 -1.40 1.90
C ALA A 28 11.35 -1.28 3.12
N SER A 29 11.83 -1.63 4.32
CA SER A 29 11.06 -1.50 5.57
C SER A 29 10.88 -0.07 6.04
N GLU A 30 11.70 0.87 5.55
CA GLU A 30 11.51 2.30 5.81
C GLU A 30 10.45 2.92 4.86
N LEU A 31 10.33 2.38 3.64
CA LEU A 31 9.36 2.88 2.67
C LEU A 31 7.96 2.29 2.87
N PHE A 32 7.88 1.04 3.29
CA PHE A 32 6.64 0.29 3.50
C PHE A 32 6.60 -0.18 4.95
N ASP A 33 6.42 0.78 5.85
CA ASP A 33 6.58 0.71 7.30
C ASP A 33 5.37 0.12 8.05
N ASP A 34 4.38 -0.42 7.31
CA ASP A 34 3.10 -0.87 7.82
C ASP A 34 2.38 0.19 8.65
N THR A 35 2.51 1.46 8.25
CA THR A 35 1.99 2.60 9.00
C THR A 35 0.77 3.26 8.35
N ILE A 36 -0.11 3.79 9.19
CA ILE A 36 -1.25 4.65 8.93
C ILE A 36 -0.84 6.04 9.42
N GLU A 37 -0.80 6.98 8.51
CA GLU A 37 -0.52 8.37 8.85
C GLU A 37 -1.58 8.90 9.81
N PRO A 38 -1.21 9.50 10.96
CA PRO A 38 -2.17 10.03 11.93
C PRO A 38 -3.16 11.03 11.31
N ALA A 39 -2.70 11.83 10.35
CA ALA A 39 -3.56 12.75 9.61
C ALA A 39 -4.68 12.04 8.84
N GLY A 40 -4.47 10.78 8.43
CA GLY A 40 -5.46 9.96 7.70
C GLY A 40 -6.63 9.53 8.58
N VAL A 41 -6.47 9.58 9.90
CA VAL A 41 -7.52 9.32 10.89
C VAL A 41 -7.95 10.60 11.65
N GLY A 42 -7.51 11.77 11.19
CA GLY A 42 -7.88 13.06 11.77
C GLY A 42 -7.16 13.43 13.06
N LEU A 43 -5.94 12.89 13.30
CA LEU A 43 -5.13 13.21 14.48
C LEU A 43 -4.14 14.37 14.29
N ASP A 44 -4.11 15.01 13.12
CA ASP A 44 -3.24 16.18 12.88
C ASP A 44 -4.02 17.47 13.16
N PHE A 45 -3.86 18.01 14.36
CA PHE A 45 -4.62 19.16 14.85
C PHE A 45 -3.90 20.51 14.65
N ASP A 46 -2.58 20.52 14.40
CA ASP A 46 -1.79 21.75 14.55
C ASP A 46 -0.81 22.09 13.41
N LYS A 47 -0.38 21.13 12.56
CA LYS A 47 0.71 21.40 11.58
C LYS A 47 0.34 21.24 10.12
N GLY A 48 -0.76 20.56 9.80
CA GLY A 48 -1.19 20.34 8.43
C GLY A 48 -0.24 19.38 7.72
N TYR A 49 -0.73 18.19 7.43
CA TYR A 49 0.02 17.18 6.70
C TYR A 49 0.49 17.73 5.34
N THR A 50 1.81 17.77 5.14
CA THR A 50 2.44 18.25 3.90
C THR A 50 3.14 17.09 3.17
N PRO A 51 2.44 16.35 2.29
CA PRO A 51 3.01 15.18 1.60
C PRO A 51 4.27 15.52 0.80
N ARG A 52 4.36 16.73 0.23
CA ARG A 52 5.53 17.18 -0.53
C ARG A 52 6.79 17.34 0.32
N ALA A 53 6.64 17.49 1.63
CA ALA A 53 7.76 17.56 2.56
C ALA A 53 8.16 16.19 3.10
N ASP A 54 7.37 15.13 2.86
CA ASP A 54 7.78 13.76 3.18
C ASP A 54 8.99 13.41 2.29
N PRO A 55 10.19 13.23 2.89
CA PRO A 55 11.42 13.00 2.14
C PRO A 55 11.39 11.67 1.37
N VAL A 56 10.55 10.73 1.79
CA VAL A 56 10.50 9.38 1.22
C VAL A 56 9.30 9.15 0.30
N LEU A 57 8.30 10.05 0.26
CA LEU A 57 7.10 9.89 -0.59
C LEU A 57 7.45 9.63 -2.04
N ARG A 58 8.41 10.37 -2.58
CA ARG A 58 8.83 10.22 -3.98
C ARG A 58 9.41 8.84 -4.26
N GLU A 59 10.33 8.38 -3.43
CA GLU A 59 10.93 7.07 -3.58
C GLU A 59 9.88 5.98 -3.41
N ARG A 60 9.06 6.07 -2.35
CA ARG A 60 7.93 5.17 -2.09
C ARG A 60 7.00 5.09 -3.31
N ALA A 61 6.63 6.22 -3.89
CA ALA A 61 5.77 6.27 -5.07
C ALA A 61 6.38 5.57 -6.29
N GLN A 62 7.68 5.77 -6.52
CA GLN A 62 8.39 5.22 -7.68
C GLN A 62 8.62 3.71 -7.57
N VAL A 63 8.76 3.18 -6.36
CA VAL A 63 9.07 1.76 -6.14
C VAL A 63 7.88 0.91 -5.69
N SER A 64 6.71 1.53 -5.49
CA SER A 64 5.47 0.82 -5.15
C SER A 64 5.02 -0.08 -6.30
N ASP A 65 4.48 -1.25 -5.97
CA ASP A 65 3.81 -2.10 -6.95
C ASP A 65 2.51 -1.46 -7.43
N ALA A 66 1.80 -0.79 -6.50
CA ALA A 66 0.70 0.10 -6.80
C ALA A 66 0.53 1.19 -5.76
N ILE A 67 -0.09 2.28 -6.21
CA ILE A 67 -0.62 3.35 -5.36
C ILE A 67 -2.11 3.41 -5.63
N LEU A 68 -2.91 3.20 -4.58
CA LEU A 68 -4.35 2.97 -4.68
C LEU A 68 -5.10 3.94 -3.78
N ARG A 69 -6.20 4.50 -4.27
CA ARG A 69 -7.24 5.01 -3.37
C ARG A 69 -8.03 3.82 -2.85
N VAL A 70 -8.07 3.63 -1.55
CA VAL A 70 -8.74 2.50 -0.91
C VAL A 70 -9.76 2.98 0.12
N LYS A 71 -10.70 2.10 0.47
CA LYS A 71 -11.49 2.20 1.69
C LYS A 71 -11.24 0.97 2.55
N VAL A 72 -11.18 1.15 3.86
CA VAL A 72 -11.17 0.02 4.78
C VAL A 72 -12.52 -0.69 4.71
N SER A 73 -12.52 -1.96 4.35
CA SER A 73 -13.71 -2.80 4.29
C SER A 73 -13.95 -3.56 5.59
N THR A 74 -12.88 -4.03 6.23
CA THR A 74 -12.94 -4.76 7.49
C THR A 74 -11.75 -4.43 8.39
N VAL A 75 -11.95 -4.56 9.70
CA VAL A 75 -10.87 -4.59 10.68
C VAL A 75 -11.05 -5.85 11.50
N THR A 76 -10.03 -6.71 11.48
CA THR A 76 -10.02 -7.97 12.23
C THR A 76 -8.92 -7.90 13.27
N THR A 77 -9.30 -8.14 14.53
CA THR A 77 -8.36 -8.18 15.64
C THR A 77 -8.21 -9.60 16.13
N LYS A 78 -7.01 -10.15 15.99
CA LYS A 78 -6.64 -11.43 16.60
C LYS A 78 -5.90 -11.14 17.89
N ARG A 79 -6.44 -11.63 19.00
CA ARG A 79 -5.81 -11.50 20.32
C ARG A 79 -5.15 -12.83 20.69
N ASP A 80 -3.87 -12.77 21.00
CA ASP A 80 -3.12 -13.87 21.60
C ASP A 80 -2.56 -13.39 22.93
N GLY A 81 -3.24 -13.76 24.02
CA GLY A 81 -2.96 -13.22 25.35
C GLY A 81 -3.11 -11.69 25.41
N PRO A 82 -2.10 -10.94 25.91
CA PRO A 82 -2.13 -9.47 25.97
C PRO A 82 -1.88 -8.81 24.60
N GLU A 83 -1.44 -9.58 23.60
CA GLU A 83 -1.04 -9.05 22.31
C GLU A 83 -2.22 -9.02 21.32
N ALA A 84 -2.36 -7.91 20.61
CA ALA A 84 -3.33 -7.75 19.54
C ALA A 84 -2.60 -7.59 18.21
N HIS A 85 -2.96 -8.45 17.25
CA HIS A 85 -2.58 -8.34 15.85
C HIS A 85 -3.78 -7.84 15.06
N TYR A 86 -3.56 -6.82 14.25
CA TYR A 86 -4.61 -6.23 13.45
C TYR A 86 -4.44 -6.62 11.98
N GLN A 87 -5.53 -6.99 11.34
CA GLN A 87 -5.61 -7.18 9.90
C GLN A 87 -6.66 -6.23 9.34
N LEU A 88 -6.26 -5.39 8.38
CA LEU A 88 -7.18 -4.50 7.68
C LEU A 88 -7.53 -5.11 6.33
N GLY A 89 -8.82 -5.31 6.09
CA GLY A 89 -9.35 -5.51 4.75
C GLY A 89 -9.44 -4.17 4.03
N LEU A 90 -8.91 -4.09 2.83
CA LEU A 90 -8.92 -2.90 1.99
C LEU A 90 -9.65 -3.22 0.68
N GLN A 91 -10.53 -2.31 0.28
CA GLN A 91 -11.19 -2.31 -1.02
C GLN A 91 -10.63 -1.18 -1.87
N THR A 92 -10.14 -1.51 -3.05
CA THR A 92 -9.68 -0.55 -4.04
C THR A 92 -10.87 0.22 -4.61
N VAL A 93 -10.75 1.54 -4.60
CA VAL A 93 -11.71 2.47 -5.23
C VAL A 93 -11.16 2.94 -6.58
N GLU A 94 -9.87 3.22 -6.64
CA GLU A 94 -9.21 3.78 -7.82
C GLU A 94 -7.72 3.43 -7.79
N LYS A 95 -7.14 3.08 -8.94
CA LYS A 95 -5.68 2.96 -9.09
C LYS A 95 -5.10 4.30 -9.49
N LEU A 96 -4.20 4.84 -8.67
CA LEU A 96 -3.49 6.10 -8.96
C LEU A 96 -2.21 5.85 -9.77
N ALA A 97 -1.46 4.79 -9.46
CA ALA A 97 -0.23 4.43 -10.16
C ALA A 97 0.15 2.95 -9.98
N GLY A 98 1.17 2.52 -10.72
CA GLY A 98 1.79 1.19 -10.61
C GLY A 98 1.26 0.14 -11.59
N SER A 99 2.09 -0.88 -11.80
CA SER A 99 1.86 -1.95 -12.79
C SER A 99 1.46 -3.28 -12.18
N HIS A 100 1.58 -3.46 -10.86
CA HIS A 100 1.32 -4.73 -10.17
C HIS A 100 0.33 -4.52 -9.02
N PRO A 101 -0.88 -3.98 -9.27
CA PRO A 101 -1.85 -3.80 -8.19
C PRO A 101 -2.27 -5.15 -7.60
N PRO A 102 -2.46 -5.26 -6.27
CA PRO A 102 -3.12 -6.42 -5.69
C PRO A 102 -4.55 -6.59 -6.24
N THR A 103 -5.20 -7.68 -5.87
CA THR A 103 -6.63 -7.89 -6.15
C THR A 103 -7.48 -6.73 -5.61
N GLU A 104 -8.65 -6.49 -6.21
CA GLU A 104 -9.53 -5.37 -5.84
C GLU A 104 -9.82 -5.30 -4.33
N GLN A 105 -9.91 -6.46 -3.70
CA GLN A 105 -9.94 -6.63 -2.26
C GLN A 105 -8.67 -7.34 -1.81
N PHE A 106 -7.99 -6.79 -0.83
CA PHE A 106 -6.78 -7.37 -0.27
C PHE A 106 -6.71 -7.07 1.23
N SER A 107 -5.73 -7.65 1.93
CA SER A 107 -5.53 -7.38 3.34
C SER A 107 -4.08 -7.04 3.63
N VAL A 108 -3.89 -6.20 4.64
CA VAL A 108 -2.59 -5.86 5.20
C VAL A 108 -2.58 -6.11 6.69
N THR A 109 -1.40 -6.38 7.24
CA THR A 109 -1.22 -6.72 8.67
C THR A 109 -0.50 -5.59 9.38
N ILE A 110 -1.00 -5.20 10.55
CA ILE A 110 -0.32 -4.27 11.45
C ILE A 110 0.12 -5.04 12.69
N ASN A 111 1.44 -5.14 12.84
CA ASN A 111 2.07 -5.81 13.96
C ASN A 111 2.23 -4.86 15.16
N LYS A 112 2.49 -5.43 16.34
CA LYS A 112 2.66 -4.68 17.59
C LYS A 112 3.79 -3.64 17.58
N THR A 113 4.78 -3.85 16.74
CA THR A 113 5.94 -2.96 16.59
C THR A 113 5.70 -1.82 15.62
N SER A 114 4.59 -1.84 14.86
CA SER A 114 4.22 -0.73 13.97
C SER A 114 3.73 0.46 14.79
N GLU A 115 4.09 1.67 14.35
CA GLU A 115 3.62 2.93 14.93
C GLU A 115 2.09 3.04 14.88
N SER A 116 1.44 2.30 13.97
CA SER A 116 -0.01 2.28 13.82
C SER A 116 -0.74 1.47 14.85
N HIS A 117 -0.05 0.71 15.70
CA HIS A 117 -0.72 -0.07 16.73
C HIS A 117 -1.57 0.82 17.65
N GLY A 118 -1.06 2.00 18.00
CA GLY A 118 -1.79 2.99 18.78
C GLY A 118 -3.03 3.54 18.06
N ILE A 119 -2.94 3.76 16.75
CA ILE A 119 -4.10 4.17 15.93
C ILE A 119 -5.12 3.05 15.90
N MET A 120 -4.71 1.82 15.61
CA MET A 120 -5.61 0.66 15.56
C MET A 120 -6.34 0.47 16.88
N LYS A 121 -5.63 0.53 18.02
CA LYS A 121 -6.23 0.40 19.35
C LYS A 121 -7.31 1.44 19.64
N ASN A 122 -7.17 2.67 19.15
CA ASN A 122 -8.08 3.77 19.44
C ASN A 122 -9.19 3.97 18.39
N PHE A 123 -8.94 3.54 17.15
CA PHE A 123 -9.82 3.81 16.01
C PHE A 123 -10.43 2.55 15.38
N GLU A 124 -10.14 1.36 15.89
CA GLU A 124 -10.60 0.05 15.36
C GLU A 124 -12.06 0.08 14.86
N SER A 125 -12.99 0.49 15.73
CA SER A 125 -14.44 0.48 15.46
C SER A 125 -14.90 1.56 14.48
N ARG A 126 -14.04 2.53 14.15
CA ARG A 126 -14.35 3.68 13.31
C ARG A 126 -13.66 3.62 11.94
N LEU A 127 -12.66 2.76 11.79
CA LEU A 127 -11.86 2.69 10.57
C LEU A 127 -12.63 2.10 9.39
N VAL A 128 -13.63 1.24 9.59
CA VAL A 128 -14.42 0.72 8.47
C VAL A 128 -15.07 1.88 7.71
N GLY A 129 -14.84 1.93 6.40
CA GLY A 129 -15.26 3.00 5.49
C GLY A 129 -14.28 4.17 5.37
N TYR A 130 -13.24 4.27 6.22
CA TYR A 130 -12.24 5.33 6.10
C TYR A 130 -11.47 5.22 4.79
N PRO A 131 -11.32 6.33 4.05
CA PRO A 131 -10.55 6.35 2.82
C PRO A 131 -9.07 6.65 3.07
N PHE A 132 -8.19 6.01 2.32
CA PHE A 132 -6.76 6.25 2.32
C PHE A 132 -6.18 6.25 0.91
N VAL A 133 -4.98 6.82 0.77
CA VAL A 133 -4.07 6.50 -0.34
C VAL A 133 -3.09 5.46 0.17
N ALA A 134 -3.21 4.23 -0.33
CA ALA A 134 -2.34 3.11 0.00
C ALA A 134 -1.18 3.01 -0.99
N PHE A 135 0.04 3.11 -0.47
CA PHE A 135 1.25 2.67 -1.17
C PHE A 135 1.47 1.22 -0.77
N VAL A 136 1.51 0.32 -1.75
CA VAL A 136 1.65 -1.12 -1.49
C VAL A 136 2.78 -1.72 -2.31
N ARG A 137 3.48 -2.67 -1.71
CA ARG A 137 4.45 -3.50 -2.40
C ARG A 137 4.46 -4.90 -1.83
N GLU A 138 4.59 -5.87 -2.72
CA GLU A 138 4.71 -7.28 -2.37
C GLU A 138 6.18 -7.65 -2.17
N PHE A 139 6.44 -8.44 -1.14
CA PHE A 139 7.76 -8.92 -0.74
C PHE A 139 7.74 -10.43 -0.57
N VAL A 140 8.93 -11.04 -0.61
CA VAL A 140 9.11 -12.45 -0.26
C VAL A 140 9.70 -12.56 1.16
N ARG A 141 9.10 -13.43 1.96
CA ARG A 141 9.57 -13.82 3.29
C ARG A 141 10.71 -14.83 3.21
N PRO A 142 11.49 -15.01 4.30
CA PRO A 142 12.54 -16.04 4.35
C PRO A 142 12.05 -17.48 4.10
N ASP A 143 10.78 -17.77 4.39
CA ASP A 143 10.15 -19.07 4.15
C ASP A 143 9.64 -19.25 2.70
N GLY A 144 9.76 -18.21 1.87
CA GLY A 144 9.31 -18.20 0.47
C GLY A 144 7.87 -17.70 0.27
N ASP A 145 7.13 -17.44 1.35
CA ASP A 145 5.78 -16.89 1.25
C ASP A 145 5.82 -15.42 0.82
N ARG A 146 4.72 -14.98 0.23
CA ARG A 146 4.54 -13.60 -0.25
C ARG A 146 3.73 -12.79 0.75
N GLU A 147 4.12 -11.55 0.96
CA GLU A 147 3.39 -10.63 1.84
C GLU A 147 3.35 -9.21 1.28
N ILE A 148 2.29 -8.47 1.62
CA ILE A 148 2.15 -7.06 1.25
C ILE A 148 2.53 -6.21 2.45
N HIS A 149 3.51 -5.32 2.25
CA HIS A 149 3.79 -4.21 3.15
C HIS A 149 3.30 -2.90 2.55
N PHE A 150 3.01 -1.93 3.41
CA PHE A 150 2.28 -0.75 2.99
C PHE A 150 2.64 0.51 3.76
N HIS A 151 2.12 1.63 3.27
CA HIS A 151 1.97 2.87 3.99
C HIS A 151 0.64 3.53 3.59
N LEU A 152 -0.21 3.90 4.55
CA LEU A 152 -1.50 4.55 4.33
C LEU A 152 -1.42 6.04 4.62
N ALA A 153 -1.49 6.85 3.56
CA ALA A 153 -1.57 8.30 3.66
C ALA A 153 -3.04 8.78 3.62
N PRO A 154 -3.34 10.02 4.04
CA PRO A 154 -4.68 10.60 3.94
C PRO A 154 -5.21 10.62 2.50
N ASP A 155 -6.50 10.31 2.29
CA ASP A 155 -7.20 10.53 1.00
C ASP A 155 -7.46 12.03 0.75
N SER A 156 -6.39 12.76 0.40
CA SER A 156 -6.39 14.20 0.18
C SER A 156 -5.98 14.55 -1.26
N LYS A 157 -6.29 15.76 -1.71
CA LYS A 157 -5.85 16.23 -3.04
C LYS A 157 -4.34 16.43 -3.08
N GLU A 158 -3.78 16.83 -1.95
CA GLU A 158 -2.36 17.12 -1.73
C GLU A 158 -1.52 15.84 -1.90
N VAL A 159 -1.97 14.72 -1.32
CA VAL A 159 -1.29 13.42 -1.49
C VAL A 159 -1.34 12.98 -2.95
N LYS A 160 -2.53 13.05 -3.58
CA LYS A 160 -2.69 12.63 -4.99
C LYS A 160 -1.84 13.48 -5.94
N SER A 161 -1.77 14.79 -5.70
CA SER A 161 -0.91 15.69 -6.47
C SER A 161 0.56 15.35 -6.28
N ALA A 162 1.02 15.12 -5.03
CA ALA A 162 2.41 14.74 -4.76
C ALA A 162 2.78 13.39 -5.39
N VAL A 163 1.87 12.43 -5.40
CA VAL A 163 2.03 11.17 -6.13
C VAL A 163 2.18 11.42 -7.63
N GLY A 164 1.30 12.21 -8.24
CA GLY A 164 1.39 12.57 -9.66
C GLY A 164 2.74 13.20 -10.00
N ASP A 165 3.19 14.17 -9.20
CA ASP A 165 4.49 14.83 -9.36
C ASP A 165 5.65 13.80 -9.30
N ALA A 166 5.62 12.88 -8.34
CA ALA A 166 6.66 11.86 -8.16
C ALA A 166 6.74 10.85 -9.31
N ILE A 167 5.60 10.45 -9.87
CA ILE A 167 5.52 9.52 -11.00
C ILE A 167 6.05 10.19 -12.28
N LEU A 168 5.61 11.41 -12.59
CA LEU A 168 6.09 12.16 -13.75
C LEU A 168 7.61 12.35 -13.72
N LEU A 169 8.16 12.71 -12.55
CA LEU A 169 9.62 12.82 -12.39
C LEU A 169 10.34 11.47 -12.54
N GLY A 170 9.71 10.36 -12.16
CA GLY A 170 10.27 9.03 -12.33
C GLY A 170 10.33 8.58 -13.80
N GLU A 171 9.38 9.03 -14.63
CA GLU A 171 9.35 8.74 -16.06
C GLU A 171 10.41 9.52 -16.84
N VAL A 172 10.72 10.76 -16.43
CA VAL A 172 11.76 11.60 -17.08
C VAL A 172 13.18 11.08 -16.82
N ASN A 173 13.40 10.34 -15.73
CA ASN A 173 14.72 9.84 -15.32
C ASN A 173 14.99 8.37 -15.72
N LYS A 174 14.12 7.76 -16.53
CA LYS A 174 14.31 6.42 -17.12
C LYS A 174 14.93 6.52 -18.51
#